data_AF-A0A1V5N6U5-F1
#
_entry.id   AF-A0A1V5N6U5-F1
#
_cell.length_a   1.000
_cell.length_b   1.000
_cell.length_c   1.000
_cell.angle_alpha   90.00
_cell.angle_beta   90.00
_cell.angle_gamma   90.00
#
_symmetry.space_group_name_H-M   'P 1'
#
loop_
_entity.id
_entity.type
_entity.pdbx_description
1 polymer ?
#
loop_
_entity_poly.entity_id
_entity_poly.type
_entity_poly.pdbx_seq_one_letter_code
_entity_poly.pdbx_strand_id
1 'polypeptide(L)'
;MPNPIEPTGSPFDGSHEGDFPPNDWTGGERILNSNHYFNNISLWSSYITVNGNITILLNNNLNVGNGRSIRIPQGSSLDLYVKGNCDIGGDLNSYHERLPSNLRIYMLGNNKSFNTWGSGNVYALLDSPNCNVSLWGSGQFYGRMKAKNLSGGCKVHVDLDSNFGGSGGTSQTWTFGGDIIQGEILP
;
A
#
# COMPACT_ATOMS: atom_id res chain seq x y z
N MET A 1 8.52 16.16 6.40
CA MET A 1 8.35 15.96 4.94
C MET A 1 6.92 16.32 4.55
N PRO A 2 6.70 16.95 3.38
CA PRO A 2 5.34 17.27 2.91
C PRO A 2 4.55 15.98 2.68
N ASN A 3 3.24 16.01 2.93
CA ASN A 3 2.35 14.90 2.60
C ASN A 3 2.20 14.78 1.07
N PRO A 4 1.95 13.56 0.55
CA PRO A 4 1.47 13.40 -0.82
C PRO A 4 0.22 14.24 -1.08
N ILE A 5 0.05 14.68 -2.33
CA ILE A 5 -1.11 15.47 -2.74
C ILE A 5 -2.25 14.51 -3.08
N GLU A 6 -3.45 14.81 -2.59
CA GLU A 6 -4.65 14.06 -2.92
C GLU A 6 -4.97 14.12 -4.43
N PRO A 7 -5.49 13.02 -5.02
CA PRO A 7 -5.94 13.06 -6.41
C PRO A 7 -7.17 13.97 -6.52
N THR A 8 -7.27 14.68 -7.65
CA THR A 8 -8.38 15.61 -7.95
C THR A 8 -9.10 15.18 -9.23
N GLY A 9 -10.30 15.71 -9.46
CA GLY A 9 -11.15 15.35 -10.59
C GLY A 9 -12.07 14.18 -10.26
N SER A 10 -13.04 13.89 -11.14
CA SER A 10 -13.95 12.76 -10.94
C SER A 10 -13.17 11.43 -10.89
N PRO A 11 -13.43 10.54 -9.91
CA PRO A 11 -14.50 10.58 -8.90
C PRO A 11 -14.14 11.26 -7.56
N PHE A 12 -12.90 11.74 -7.39
CA PHE A 12 -12.33 12.20 -6.11
C PHE A 12 -12.92 13.49 -5.57
N ASP A 13 -13.41 14.37 -6.44
CA ASP A 13 -14.10 15.62 -6.05
C ASP A 13 -15.56 15.37 -5.63
N GLY A 14 -16.07 14.15 -5.81
CA GLY A 14 -17.45 13.76 -5.52
C GLY A 14 -17.65 13.19 -4.11
N SER A 15 -18.86 12.69 -3.85
CA SER A 15 -19.12 11.87 -2.66
C SER A 15 -18.49 10.50 -2.81
N HIS A 16 -17.93 9.96 -1.71
CA HIS A 16 -17.44 8.59 -1.68
C HIS A 16 -18.56 7.57 -1.99
N GLU A 17 -18.19 6.49 -2.66
CA GLU A 17 -19.03 5.36 -3.06
C GLU A 17 -19.44 4.44 -1.88
N GLY A 18 -19.00 4.77 -0.66
CA GLY A 18 -19.26 3.97 0.55
C GLY A 18 -18.13 2.98 0.85
N ASP A 19 -18.41 1.99 1.68
CA ASP A 19 -17.43 0.95 2.02
C ASP A 19 -17.29 -0.07 0.90
N PHE A 20 -16.05 -0.45 0.62
CA PHE A 20 -15.73 -1.56 -0.24
C PHE A 20 -15.13 -2.71 0.59
N PRO A 21 -15.57 -3.94 0.38
CA PRO A 21 -16.83 -4.28 -0.25
C PRO A 21 -18.03 -3.83 0.59
N PRO A 22 -19.22 -3.70 -0.02
CA PRO A 22 -20.44 -3.52 0.74
C PRO A 22 -20.73 -4.74 1.63
N ASN A 23 -21.46 -4.49 2.73
CA ASN A 23 -21.68 -5.44 3.83
C ASN A 23 -22.40 -6.74 3.43
N ASP A 24 -23.03 -6.76 2.26
CA ASP A 24 -23.74 -7.90 1.70
C ASP A 24 -22.84 -8.84 0.88
N TRP A 25 -21.54 -8.57 0.78
CA TRP A 25 -20.65 -9.41 0.00
C TRP A 25 -20.22 -10.69 0.72
N THR A 26 -20.54 -11.83 0.10
CA THR A 26 -20.30 -13.19 0.62
C THR A 26 -18.96 -13.81 0.18
N GLY A 27 -18.03 -13.02 -0.38
CA GLY A 27 -16.68 -13.47 -0.76
C GLY A 27 -16.45 -13.61 -2.28
N GLY A 28 -15.21 -13.88 -2.68
CA GLY A 28 -14.79 -14.06 -4.08
C GLY A 28 -13.89 -12.95 -4.64
N GLU A 29 -13.77 -12.90 -5.97
CA GLU A 29 -13.00 -11.90 -6.72
C GLU A 29 -13.86 -10.67 -7.05
N ARG A 30 -13.28 -9.48 -6.97
CA ARG A 30 -13.80 -8.28 -7.65
C ARG A 30 -12.75 -7.68 -8.54
N ILE A 31 -13.16 -7.33 -9.74
CA ILE A 31 -12.33 -6.61 -10.70
C ILE A 31 -12.66 -5.13 -10.57
N LEU A 32 -11.66 -4.31 -10.28
CA LEU A 32 -11.76 -2.85 -10.36
C LEU A 32 -11.03 -2.40 -11.63
N ASN A 33 -11.76 -1.71 -12.51
CA ASN A 33 -11.27 -1.31 -13.83
C ASN A 33 -11.44 0.19 -14.13
N SER A 34 -11.75 0.97 -13.10
CA SER A 34 -11.81 2.43 -13.15
C SER A 34 -11.29 3.03 -11.85
N ASN A 35 -11.14 4.34 -11.83
CA ASN A 35 -10.83 5.07 -10.60
C ASN A 35 -12.02 5.00 -9.62
N HIS A 36 -11.72 4.98 -8.32
CA HIS A 36 -12.75 4.89 -7.27
C HIS A 36 -12.46 5.78 -6.08
N TYR A 37 -13.52 6.25 -5.42
CA TYR A 37 -13.43 6.93 -4.14
C TYR A 37 -14.28 6.21 -3.09
N PHE A 38 -13.65 5.46 -2.18
CA PHE A 38 -14.33 4.70 -1.13
C PHE A 38 -14.14 5.32 0.26
N ASN A 39 -14.99 4.91 1.20
CA ASN A 39 -14.74 5.10 2.62
C ASN A 39 -13.62 4.18 3.10
N ASN A 40 -13.83 2.87 2.98
CA ASN A 40 -12.87 1.85 3.41
C ASN A 40 -12.67 0.82 2.30
N ILE A 41 -11.53 0.15 2.30
CA ILE A 41 -11.38 -1.18 1.70
C ILE A 41 -11.19 -2.19 2.84
N SER A 42 -12.03 -3.21 2.95
CA SER A 42 -11.95 -4.24 3.99
C SER A 42 -12.11 -5.65 3.44
N LEU A 43 -10.98 -6.31 3.14
CA LEU A 43 -10.95 -7.65 2.56
C LEU A 43 -10.78 -8.69 3.66
N TRP A 44 -11.87 -9.34 4.10
CA TRP A 44 -11.84 -10.42 5.10
C TRP A 44 -12.15 -11.80 4.50
N SER A 45 -13.00 -11.84 3.49
CA SER A 45 -13.47 -13.06 2.82
C SER A 45 -13.22 -13.05 1.31
N SER A 46 -12.54 -12.03 0.79
CA SER A 46 -12.45 -11.74 -0.64
C SER A 46 -11.06 -11.26 -1.09
N TYR A 47 -10.92 -11.05 -2.40
CA TYR A 47 -9.76 -10.42 -3.02
C TYR A 47 -10.17 -9.46 -4.13
N ILE A 48 -9.31 -8.48 -4.39
CA ILE A 48 -9.45 -7.52 -5.50
C ILE A 48 -8.44 -7.88 -6.58
N THR A 49 -8.85 -7.75 -7.84
CA THR A 49 -7.97 -7.70 -9.00
C THR A 49 -8.12 -6.33 -9.66
N VAL A 50 -7.01 -5.61 -9.77
CA VAL A 50 -6.94 -4.32 -10.47
C VAL A 50 -6.73 -4.60 -11.95
N ASN A 51 -7.58 -4.05 -12.83
CA ASN A 51 -7.45 -4.21 -14.27
C ASN A 51 -7.29 -2.84 -14.94
N GLY A 52 -6.10 -2.59 -15.46
CA GLY A 52 -5.70 -1.29 -15.99
C GLY A 52 -4.94 -0.43 -14.98
N ASN A 53 -4.70 0.83 -15.34
CA ASN A 53 -3.97 1.78 -14.52
C ASN A 53 -4.98 2.67 -13.80
N ILE A 54 -5.26 2.37 -12.54
CA ILE A 54 -6.33 3.03 -11.77
C ILE A 54 -5.77 3.73 -10.54
N THR A 55 -6.54 4.71 -10.08
CA THR A 55 -6.32 5.41 -8.83
C THR A 55 -7.49 5.18 -7.89
N ILE A 56 -7.20 4.81 -6.64
CA ILE A 56 -8.22 4.65 -5.60
C ILE A 56 -7.90 5.63 -4.47
N LEU A 57 -8.90 6.40 -4.03
CA LEU A 57 -8.84 7.20 -2.83
C LEU A 57 -9.68 6.55 -1.73
N LEU A 58 -9.12 6.41 -0.53
CA LEU A 58 -9.82 5.95 0.67
C LEU A 58 -9.92 7.10 1.67
N ASN A 59 -11.16 7.46 2.02
CA ASN A 59 -11.43 8.46 3.05
C ASN A 59 -11.01 7.98 4.46
N ASN A 60 -11.04 6.67 4.69
CA ASN A 60 -10.68 6.02 5.95
C ASN A 60 -9.62 4.94 5.69
N ASN A 61 -9.90 3.69 6.02
CA ASN A 61 -8.88 2.66 6.23
C ASN A 61 -8.80 1.64 5.08
N LEU A 62 -7.61 1.06 4.96
CA LEU A 62 -7.36 -0.16 4.21
C LEU A 62 -7.14 -1.32 5.19
N ASN A 63 -7.97 -2.36 5.11
CA ASN A 63 -7.83 -3.59 5.88
C ASN A 63 -7.76 -4.77 4.91
N VAL A 64 -6.68 -5.55 4.99
CA VAL A 64 -6.54 -6.77 4.19
C VAL A 64 -6.24 -7.93 5.13
N GLY A 65 -7.22 -8.79 5.37
CA GLY A 65 -7.09 -9.93 6.27
C GLY A 65 -6.09 -10.98 5.78
N ASN A 66 -5.66 -11.86 6.69
CA ASN A 66 -4.74 -12.94 6.34
C ASN A 66 -5.35 -13.88 5.28
N GLY A 67 -4.52 -14.30 4.31
CA GLY A 67 -4.94 -15.09 3.15
C GLY A 67 -5.84 -14.34 2.15
N ARG A 68 -5.97 -13.01 2.27
CA ARG A 68 -6.66 -12.13 1.31
C ARG A 68 -5.64 -11.37 0.48
N SER A 69 -6.06 -10.81 -0.66
CA SER A 69 -5.12 -10.16 -1.56
C SER A 69 -5.68 -8.99 -2.36
N ILE A 70 -4.84 -8.01 -2.65
CA ILE A 70 -4.98 -7.10 -3.79
C ILE A 70 -4.01 -7.56 -4.87
N ARG A 71 -4.53 -7.87 -6.06
CA ARG A 71 -3.78 -8.44 -7.18
C ARG A 71 -3.70 -7.42 -8.30
N ILE A 72 -2.51 -7.25 -8.87
CA ILE A 72 -2.26 -6.34 -9.98
C ILE A 72 -1.60 -7.17 -11.09
N PRO A 73 -2.36 -7.58 -12.12
CA PRO A 73 -1.85 -8.31 -13.26
C PRO A 73 -0.86 -7.50 -14.07
N GLN A 74 -0.16 -8.18 -14.98
CA GLN A 74 0.77 -7.57 -15.92
C GLN A 74 0.10 -6.42 -16.71
N GLY A 75 0.84 -5.32 -16.86
CA GLY A 75 0.37 -4.14 -17.60
C GLY A 75 -0.68 -3.30 -16.86
N SER A 76 -0.97 -3.60 -15.59
CA SER A 76 -1.84 -2.83 -14.71
C SER A 76 -1.05 -2.15 -13.60
N SER A 77 -1.59 -1.07 -13.04
CA SER A 77 -1.00 -0.38 -11.89
C SER A 77 -2.08 0.19 -10.98
N LEU A 78 -1.76 0.30 -9.69
CA LEU A 78 -2.61 0.93 -8.69
C LEU A 78 -1.85 2.03 -7.95
N ASP A 79 -2.36 3.25 -8.04
CA ASP A 79 -2.03 4.32 -7.10
C ASP A 79 -3.12 4.39 -6.03
N LEU A 80 -2.79 4.02 -4.80
CA LEU A 80 -3.71 3.93 -3.67
C LEU A 80 -3.43 5.04 -2.66
N TYR A 81 -4.39 5.94 -2.47
CA TYR A 81 -4.33 7.04 -1.52
C TYR A 81 -5.16 6.71 -0.29
N VAL A 82 -4.58 6.79 0.90
CA VAL A 82 -5.25 6.40 2.16
C VAL A 82 -5.13 7.51 3.19
N LYS A 83 -6.27 8.05 3.65
CA LYS A 83 -6.31 9.08 4.70
C LYS A 83 -6.28 8.50 6.12
N GLY A 84 -6.75 7.27 6.29
CA GLY A 84 -6.76 6.52 7.55
C GLY A 84 -5.54 5.61 7.73
N ASN A 85 -5.76 4.50 8.42
CA ASN A 85 -4.74 3.48 8.70
C ASN A 85 -4.76 2.38 7.63
N CYS A 86 -3.62 1.69 7.50
CA CYS A 86 -3.48 0.48 6.71
C CYS A 86 -3.11 -0.70 7.64
N ASP A 87 -3.94 -1.73 7.67
CA ASP A 87 -3.71 -2.96 8.46
C ASP A 87 -3.71 -4.19 7.54
N ILE A 88 -2.51 -4.74 7.31
CA ILE A 88 -2.23 -5.71 6.25
C ILE A 88 -1.80 -7.06 6.85
N GLY A 89 -2.74 -7.99 6.90
CA GLY A 89 -2.49 -9.41 7.17
C GLY A 89 -2.26 -10.25 5.91
N GLY A 90 -2.79 -9.79 4.76
CA GLY A 90 -2.76 -10.50 3.48
C GLY A 90 -1.74 -9.94 2.49
N ASP A 91 -1.86 -10.41 1.26
CA ASP A 91 -0.96 -10.12 0.15
C ASP A 91 -1.31 -8.81 -0.57
N LEU A 92 -0.30 -8.00 -0.87
CA LEU A 92 -0.44 -6.85 -1.76
C LEU A 92 0.50 -7.03 -2.95
N ASN A 93 -0.09 -7.15 -4.15
CA ASN A 93 0.64 -7.25 -5.43
C ASN A 93 1.63 -8.44 -5.50
N SER A 94 1.38 -9.53 -4.75
CA SER A 94 2.29 -10.68 -4.69
C SER A 94 1.96 -11.81 -5.68
N TYR A 95 0.86 -11.69 -6.44
CA TYR A 95 0.32 -12.82 -7.21
C TYR A 95 0.86 -12.93 -8.65
N HIS A 96 1.24 -11.81 -9.27
CA HIS A 96 1.64 -11.75 -10.68
C HIS A 96 3.12 -11.39 -10.85
N GLU A 97 3.42 -10.28 -11.53
CA GLU A 97 4.80 -9.87 -11.85
C GLU A 97 5.61 -9.51 -10.61
N ARG A 98 4.95 -9.20 -9.48
CA ARG A 98 5.60 -8.87 -8.21
C ARG A 98 6.56 -7.68 -8.36
N LEU A 99 6.19 -6.71 -9.17
CA LEU A 99 6.93 -5.46 -9.35
C LEU A 99 6.41 -4.43 -8.34
N PRO A 100 7.19 -4.03 -7.32
CA PRO A 100 6.84 -2.95 -6.42
C PRO A 100 6.33 -1.68 -7.12
N SER A 101 6.83 -1.36 -8.32
CA SER A 101 6.39 -0.17 -9.08
C SER A 101 4.92 -0.20 -9.51
N ASN A 102 4.28 -1.38 -9.56
CA ASN A 102 2.89 -1.52 -9.97
C ASN A 102 1.91 -1.15 -8.85
N LEU A 103 2.38 -1.02 -7.60
CA LEU A 103 1.57 -0.57 -6.47
C LEU A 103 2.26 0.59 -5.75
N ARG A 104 1.65 1.78 -5.81
CA ARG A 104 2.05 2.91 -4.98
C ARG A 104 1.01 3.16 -3.93
N ILE A 105 1.44 3.33 -2.68
CA ILE A 105 0.58 3.61 -1.54
C ILE A 105 0.98 4.96 -0.97
N TYR A 106 0.06 5.92 -1.00
CA TYR A 106 0.24 7.27 -0.48
C TYR A 106 -0.56 7.42 0.81
N MET A 107 0.12 7.51 1.94
CA MET A 107 -0.53 7.78 3.23
C MET A 107 -0.66 9.30 3.40
N LEU A 108 -1.90 9.78 3.40
CA LEU A 108 -2.23 11.21 3.43
C LEU A 108 -2.43 11.74 4.85
N GLY A 109 -2.81 10.86 5.78
CA GLY A 109 -3.10 11.23 7.16
C GLY A 109 -1.84 11.44 8.00
N ASN A 110 -1.88 12.42 8.89
CA ASN A 110 -0.82 12.63 9.88
C ASN A 110 -0.99 11.68 11.07
N ASN A 111 0.13 11.13 11.57
CA ASN A 111 0.17 10.18 12.70
C ASN A 111 -0.74 8.95 12.49
N LYS A 112 -0.85 8.48 11.24
CA LYS A 112 -1.49 7.20 10.92
C LYS A 112 -0.47 6.07 10.93
N SER A 113 -0.97 4.85 10.79
CA SER A 113 -0.14 3.65 10.78
C SER A 113 -0.28 2.85 9.50
N PHE A 114 0.84 2.29 9.05
CA PHE A 114 0.88 1.17 8.11
C PHE A 114 1.44 -0.04 8.86
N ASN A 115 0.59 -1.03 9.11
CA ASN A 115 0.94 -2.20 9.92
C ASN A 115 0.86 -3.47 9.07
N THR A 116 1.87 -4.34 9.18
CA THR A 116 1.75 -5.74 8.75
C THR A 116 1.70 -6.64 9.97
N TRP A 117 0.92 -7.72 9.91
CA TRP A 117 0.79 -8.67 11.03
C TRP A 117 0.63 -10.14 10.62
N GLY A 118 0.34 -10.42 9.35
CA GLY A 118 0.08 -11.77 8.85
C GLY A 118 1.26 -12.40 8.12
N SER A 119 0.95 -13.33 7.22
CA SER A 119 1.95 -14.03 6.39
C SER A 119 1.99 -13.56 4.93
N GLY A 120 1.14 -12.59 4.57
CA GLY A 120 1.11 -12.05 3.22
C GLY A 120 2.31 -11.18 2.90
N ASN A 121 2.74 -11.21 1.64
CA ASN A 121 3.85 -10.38 1.16
C ASN A 121 3.33 -9.09 0.53
N VAL A 122 4.08 -8.01 0.69
CA VAL A 122 3.75 -6.69 0.15
C VAL A 122 4.80 -6.29 -0.88
N TYR A 123 4.38 -6.05 -2.12
CA TYR A 123 5.22 -5.52 -3.20
C TYR A 123 4.74 -4.12 -3.56
N ALA A 124 5.36 -3.07 -2.99
CA ALA A 124 4.86 -1.71 -3.11
C ALA A 124 5.90 -0.60 -2.91
N LEU A 125 5.60 0.58 -3.45
CA LEU A 125 6.20 1.85 -3.06
C LEU A 125 5.30 2.54 -2.03
N LEU A 126 5.76 2.68 -0.79
CA LEU A 126 5.00 3.32 0.30
C LEU A 126 5.51 4.74 0.57
N ASP A 127 4.73 5.76 0.23
CA ASP A 127 5.01 7.15 0.59
C ASP A 127 4.18 7.54 1.83
N SER A 128 4.79 7.45 3.01
CA SER A 128 4.12 7.67 4.30
C SER A 128 4.91 8.58 5.27
N PRO A 129 5.31 9.79 4.84
CA PRO A 129 6.34 10.60 5.47
C PRO A 129 6.04 11.00 6.93
N ASN A 130 4.77 11.01 7.30
CA ASN A 130 4.29 11.43 8.63
C ASN A 130 3.57 10.30 9.39
N CYS A 131 3.76 9.04 8.96
CA CYS A 131 3.14 7.85 9.53
C CYS A 131 4.15 6.93 10.23
N ASN A 132 3.64 6.12 11.16
CA ASN A 132 4.39 5.02 11.75
C ASN A 132 4.21 3.77 10.88
N VAL A 133 5.31 3.15 10.47
CA VAL A 133 5.31 1.88 9.75
C VAL A 133 5.77 0.79 10.71
N SER A 134 4.96 -0.25 10.86
CA SER A 134 5.19 -1.34 11.80
C SER A 134 5.07 -2.68 11.08
N LEU A 135 6.20 -3.35 10.83
CA LEU A 135 6.23 -4.55 10.01
C LEU A 135 6.42 -5.82 10.86
N TRP A 136 5.30 -6.44 11.23
CA TRP A 136 5.26 -7.70 11.98
C TRP A 136 4.67 -8.83 11.15
N GLY A 137 4.70 -10.04 11.71
CA GLY A 137 4.30 -11.26 11.04
C GLY A 137 5.47 -11.94 10.32
N SER A 138 5.14 -12.93 9.50
CA SER A 138 6.12 -13.71 8.73
C SER A 138 6.20 -13.28 7.26
N GLY A 139 5.28 -12.42 6.82
CA GLY A 139 5.32 -11.80 5.50
C GLY A 139 6.55 -10.90 5.32
N GLN A 140 6.86 -10.57 4.08
CA GLN A 140 7.99 -9.73 3.71
C GLN A 140 7.53 -8.52 2.91
N PHE A 141 8.30 -7.43 3.01
CA PHE A 141 8.09 -6.23 2.22
C PHE A 141 9.13 -6.16 1.09
N TYR A 142 8.67 -5.94 -0.12
CA TYR A 142 9.49 -5.75 -1.32
C TYR A 142 9.15 -4.37 -1.89
N GLY A 143 10.16 -3.50 -2.00
CA GLY A 143 9.96 -2.15 -2.51
C GLY A 143 10.76 -1.10 -1.76
N ARG A 144 10.20 0.12 -1.71
CA ARG A 144 10.75 1.22 -0.92
C ARG A 144 9.67 1.87 -0.08
N MET A 145 10.09 2.47 1.03
CA MET A 145 9.20 3.12 1.98
C MET A 145 9.78 4.46 2.42
N LYS A 146 8.93 5.48 2.54
CA LYS A 146 9.16 6.70 3.30
C LYS A 146 8.28 6.64 4.54
N ALA A 147 8.85 6.83 5.72
CA ALA A 147 8.15 6.73 7.00
C ALA A 147 8.69 7.73 8.01
N LYS A 148 7.87 8.13 8.98
CA LYS A 148 8.32 8.91 10.16
C LYS A 148 9.07 8.02 11.14
N ASN A 149 8.50 6.85 11.42
CA ASN A 149 9.10 5.82 12.26
C ASN A 149 8.93 4.47 11.57
N LEU A 150 9.95 3.62 11.67
CA LEU A 150 9.90 2.24 11.20
C LEU A 150 10.25 1.30 12.37
N SER A 151 9.39 0.34 12.64
CA SER A 151 9.60 -0.74 13.60
C SER A 151 9.15 -2.07 13.02
N GLY A 152 9.61 -3.18 13.59
CA GLY A 152 9.22 -4.50 13.13
C GLY A 152 10.32 -5.55 13.22
N GLY A 153 10.02 -6.72 12.68
CA GLY A 153 10.95 -7.86 12.57
C GLY A 153 10.86 -8.60 11.25
N CYS A 154 10.06 -8.10 10.29
CA CYS A 154 9.98 -8.70 8.96
C CYS A 154 11.21 -8.35 8.10
N LYS A 155 11.41 -9.10 7.02
CA LYS A 155 12.42 -8.77 6.01
C LYS A 155 11.92 -7.69 5.07
N VAL A 156 12.81 -6.77 4.71
CA VAL A 156 12.57 -5.76 3.69
C VAL A 156 13.59 -5.93 2.57
N HIS A 157 13.10 -6.05 1.35
CA HIS A 157 13.88 -6.20 0.13
C HIS A 157 13.72 -4.95 -0.71
N VAL A 158 14.81 -4.28 -1.07
CA VAL A 158 14.78 -3.12 -1.95
C VAL A 158 15.20 -3.56 -3.34
N ASP A 159 14.26 -3.54 -4.29
CA ASP A 159 14.48 -4.02 -5.66
C ASP A 159 14.84 -2.85 -6.60
N LEU A 160 15.41 -3.16 -7.76
CA LEU A 160 15.86 -2.20 -8.77
C LEU A 160 14.70 -1.39 -9.36
N ASP A 161 13.50 -1.96 -9.42
CA ASP A 161 12.29 -1.31 -9.93
C ASP A 161 11.66 -0.36 -8.89
N SER A 162 12.22 -0.28 -7.68
CA SER A 162 11.55 0.34 -6.55
C SER A 162 11.76 1.85 -6.44
N ASN A 163 11.84 2.59 -7.54
CA ASN A 163 12.19 4.01 -7.54
C ASN A 163 10.96 4.94 -7.37
N PHE A 164 11.05 5.92 -6.46
CA PHE A 164 10.05 6.99 -6.31
C PHE A 164 10.16 8.09 -7.39
N GLY A 165 11.20 8.08 -8.23
CA GLY A 165 11.33 8.99 -9.39
C GLY A 165 12.08 10.31 -9.14
N GLY A 166 12.86 10.42 -8.06
CA GLY A 166 13.67 11.63 -7.76
C GLY A 166 15.16 11.31 -7.60
N SER A 167 16.03 12.11 -8.22
CA SER A 167 17.47 12.11 -7.97
C SER A 167 17.75 13.16 -6.89
N GLY A 168 17.98 12.76 -5.64
CA GLY A 168 18.31 13.77 -4.61
C GLY A 168 18.36 13.35 -3.14
N GLY A 169 17.99 12.13 -2.75
CA GLY A 169 18.07 11.70 -1.35
C GLY A 169 19.36 10.99 -0.98
N THR A 170 19.82 11.24 0.24
CA THR A 170 20.79 10.37 0.91
C THR A 170 20.10 9.06 1.29
N SER A 171 20.49 7.97 0.63
CA SER A 171 20.10 6.60 1.01
C SER A 171 20.65 6.32 2.41
N GLN A 172 19.77 5.98 3.35
CA GLN A 172 20.16 5.47 4.65
C GLN A 172 19.80 4.00 4.76
N THR A 173 20.81 3.20 5.08
CA THR A 173 20.68 1.78 5.35
C THR A 173 20.33 1.57 6.83
N TRP A 174 19.15 1.06 7.11
CA TRP A 174 18.77 0.54 8.41
C TRP A 174 19.03 -0.96 8.43
N THR A 175 19.57 -1.51 9.52
CA THR A 175 19.77 -2.97 9.63
C THR A 175 18.91 -3.48 10.77
N PHE A 176 18.00 -4.42 10.49
CA PHE A 176 17.24 -5.14 11.50
C PHE A 176 17.49 -6.64 11.30
N GLY A 177 17.94 -7.34 12.34
CA GLY A 177 18.16 -8.79 12.29
C GLY A 177 19.24 -9.28 11.31
N GLY A 178 20.07 -8.38 10.76
CA GLY A 178 21.15 -8.72 9.82
C GLY A 178 20.85 -8.40 8.34
N ASP A 179 19.63 -7.99 8.00
CA ASP A 179 19.25 -7.62 6.63
C ASP A 179 19.26 -6.08 6.45
N ILE A 180 19.76 -5.61 5.29
CA ILE A 180 19.89 -4.19 4.91
C ILE A 180 18.55 -3.67 4.36
N ILE A 181 17.96 -2.71 5.07
CA ILE A 181 16.80 -1.92 4.63
C ILE A 181 17.32 -0.59 4.08
N GLN A 182 17.19 -0.31 2.78
CA GLN A 182 17.43 1.05 2.27
C GLN A 182 16.15 1.88 2.41
N GLY A 183 16.17 2.88 3.28
CA GLY A 183 15.18 3.95 3.36
C GLY A 183 15.79 5.24 2.83
N GLU A 184 15.00 6.04 2.12
CA GLU A 184 15.43 7.37 1.70
C GLU A 184 14.92 8.40 2.72
N ILE A 185 15.84 9.09 3.39
CA ILE A 185 15.51 10.32 4.13
C ILE A 185 15.87 11.47 3.20
N LEU A 186 14.85 12.12 2.65
CA LEU A 186 15.02 13.40 1.96
C LEU A 186 15.20 14.51 3.02
N PRO A 187 16.10 15.49 2.77
CA PRO A 187 16.43 16.55 3.71
C PRO A 187 15.22 17.39 4.17
#